data_AF-A0AAF0EKU0-F1
#
_entry.id   AF-A0AAF0EKU0-F1
#
_cell.length_a   1.000
_cell.length_b   1.000
_cell.length_c   1.000
_cell.angle_alpha   90.00
_cell.angle_beta   90.00
_cell.angle_gamma   90.00
#
_symmetry.space_group_name_H-M   'P 1'
#
loop_
_entity.id
_entity.type
_entity.pdbx_description
1 polymer ?
#
loop_
_entity_poly.entity_id
_entity_poly.type
_entity_poly.pdbx_seq_one_letter_code
_entity_poly.pdbx_strand_id
1 'polypeptide(L)' 'MGPDGKRIYTLKKMTDAGQLTRSAHPARFSPDDKFSRHRITIKKRYGLLPTQSRA' A
#
# COMPACT_ATOMS: atom_id res chain seq x y z
N MET A 1 6.24 4.54 10.30
CA MET A 1 7.22 5.43 9.63
C MET A 1 7.90 6.24 10.70
N GLY A 2 9.17 6.58 10.50
CA GLY A 2 9.86 7.53 11.36
C GLY A 2 9.30 8.95 11.21
N PRO A 3 9.65 9.87 12.12
CA PRO A 3 9.27 11.28 12.04
C PRO A 3 9.79 11.97 10.77
N ASP A 4 10.83 11.42 10.15
CA ASP A 4 11.41 11.84 8.88
C ASP A 4 10.68 11.28 7.64
N GLY A 5 9.56 10.58 7.84
CA GLY A 5 8.80 9.94 6.77
C GLY A 5 9.45 8.68 6.19
N LYS A 6 10.58 8.21 6.73
CA LYS A 6 11.24 6.99 6.24
C LYS A 6 10.62 5.74 6.86
N ARG A 7 10.74 4.61 6.15
CA ARG A 7 10.30 3.31 6.66
C ARG A 7 11.32 2.79 7.69
N ILE A 8 10.84 2.33 8.83
CA ILE A 8 11.63 1.63 9.85
C ILE A 8 11.38 0.14 9.69
N TYR A 9 12.43 -0.64 9.44
CA TYR A 9 12.33 -2.08 9.21
C TYR A 9 12.49 -2.86 10.50
N THR A 10 11.80 -3.99 10.61
CA THR A 10 11.84 -4.88 11.77
C THR A 10 11.41 -6.29 11.37
N LEU A 11 11.81 -7.27 12.17
CA LEU A 11 11.35 -8.66 12.07
C LEU A 11 10.17 -8.95 13.03
N LYS A 12 9.91 -8.05 13.99
CA LYS A 12 8.77 -8.18 14.92
C LYS A 12 7.46 -8.03 14.16
N LYS A 13 6.41 -8.72 14.60
CA LYS A 13 5.05 -8.60 14.01
C LYS A 13 4.34 -7.31 14.42
N MET A 14 4.68 -6.78 15.59
CA MET A 14 4.18 -5.51 16.11
C MET A 14 5.34 -4.56 16.38
N THR A 15 5.08 -3.28 16.18
CA THR A 15 5.98 -2.19 16.59
C THR A 15 5.91 -1.99 18.10
N ASP A 16 6.89 -1.30 18.68
CA ASP A 16 6.90 -1.01 20.12
C ASP A 16 5.75 -0.07 20.54
N ALA A 17 5.16 0.65 19.57
CA ALA A 17 3.94 1.45 19.73
C ALA A 17 2.63 0.64 19.54
N GLY A 18 2.71 -0.69 19.42
CA GLY A 18 1.55 -1.58 19.28
C GLY A 18 0.94 -1.67 17.87
N GLN A 19 1.47 -0.96 16.87
CA GLN A 19 0.97 -1.05 15.50
C GLN A 19 1.45 -2.34 14.80
N LEU A 20 0.57 -2.99 14.04
CA LEU A 20 0.91 -4.16 13.25
C LEU A 20 1.85 -3.77 12.09
N THR A 21 2.94 -4.53 11.94
CA THR A 21 3.91 -4.34 10.86
C THR A 21 3.38 -4.85 9.52
N ARG A 22 3.93 -4.32 8.42
CA ARG A 22 3.61 -4.74 7.06
C ARG A 22 4.84 -5.28 6.36
N SER A 23 4.64 -6.14 5.36
CA SER A 23 5.74 -6.64 4.53
C SER A 23 6.49 -5.49 3.87
N ALA A 24 7.82 -5.57 3.90
CA ALA A 24 8.69 -4.65 3.19
C ALA A 24 8.63 -4.84 1.66
N HIS A 25 8.28 -6.04 1.21
CA HIS A 25 8.23 -6.41 -0.21
C HIS A 25 6.84 -6.10 -0.79
N PRO A 26 6.77 -5.63 -2.06
CA PRO A 26 5.52 -5.42 -2.75
C PRO A 26 4.81 -6.75 -3.05
N ALA A 27 3.52 -6.66 -3.40
CA ALA A 27 2.78 -7.82 -3.90
C ALA A 27 3.40 -8.33 -5.22
N ARG A 28 3.37 -9.65 -5.43
CA ARG A 28 3.89 -10.28 -6.65
C ARG A 28 3.13 -9.78 -7.88
N PHE A 29 3.87 -9.40 -8.92
CA PHE A 29 3.27 -9.11 -10.22
C PHE A 29 2.75 -10.39 -10.89
N SER A 30 1.54 -10.32 -11.44
CA SER A 30 0.95 -11.38 -12.26
C SER A 30 0.41 -10.76 -13.54
N PRO A 31 0.78 -11.25 -14.73
CA PRO A 31 0.26 -10.70 -15.99
C PRO A 31 -1.27 -10.82 -16.11
N ASP A 32 -1.84 -11.91 -15.59
CA ASP A 32 -3.28 -12.20 -15.67
C ASP A 32 -4.14 -11.29 -14.78
N ASP A 33 -3.64 -10.90 -13.60
CA ASP A 33 -4.28 -9.98 -12.64
C ASP A 33 -5.84 -10.00 -12.66
N LYS A 34 -6.43 -11.17 -12.34
CA LYS A 34 -7.89 -11.41 -12.38
C LYS A 34 -8.73 -10.39 -11.61
N PHE A 35 -8.13 -9.74 -10.61
CA PHE A 35 -8.80 -8.76 -9.74
C PHE A 35 -8.48 -7.31 -10.10
N SER A 36 -7.88 -7.07 -11.27
CA SER A 36 -7.57 -5.72 -11.80
C SER A 36 -8.77 -4.78 -11.75
N ARG A 37 -9.94 -5.21 -12.22
CA ARG A 37 -11.20 -4.44 -12.18
C ARG A 37 -11.55 -3.99 -10.75
N HIS A 38 -11.50 -4.91 -9.79
CA HIS A 38 -11.82 -4.63 -8.38
C HIS A 38 -10.83 -3.61 -7.80
N ARG A 39 -9.53 -3.79 -8.06
CA ARG A 39 -8.49 -2.86 -7.60
C ARG A 39 -8.71 -1.45 -8.16
N ILE A 40 -9.02 -1.32 -9.45
CA ILE A 40 -9.26 -0.03 -10.11
C ILE A 40 -10.52 0.64 -9.54
N THR A 41 -11.62 -0.10 -9.36
CA THR A 41 -12.86 0.43 -8.77
C THR A 41 -12.65 0.98 -7.37
N ILE A 42 -11.89 0.27 -6.52
CA ILE A 42 -11.54 0.74 -5.17
C ILE A 42 -10.68 2.00 -5.25
N LYS A 43 -9.63 2.02 -6.08
CA LYS A 43 -8.80 3.22 -6.26
C LYS A 43 -9.62 4.43 -6.70
N LYS A 44 -10.56 4.23 -7.64
CA LYS A 44 -11.47 5.29 -8.10
C LYS A 44 -12.34 5.83 -6.97
N ARG A 45 -12.90 4.95 -6.13
CA ARG A 45 -13.76 5.34 -4.99
C ARG A 45 -13.04 6.24 -3.99
N TYR A 46 -11.75 6.00 -3.75
CA TYR A 46 -10.94 6.75 -2.79
C TYR A 46 -10.10 7.87 -3.42
N GLY A 47 -10.30 8.21 -4.70
CA GLY A 47 -9.55 9.29 -5.36
C GLY A 47 -8.06 8.99 -5.55
N LEU A 48 -7.66 7.72 -5.59
CA LEU A 48 -6.25 7.29 -5.64
C LEU A 48 -5.73 7.05 -7.06
N LEU A 49 -6.54 7.27 -8.10
CA LEU A 49 -6.05 7.17 -9.47
C LEU A 49 -5.24 8.43 -9.83
N PRO A 50 -4.07 8.29 -10.48
CA PRO A 50 -3.29 9.44 -10.94
C PRO A 50 -4.06 10.37 -11.88
N THR A 51 -5.05 9.84 -12.59
CA THR A 51 -5.89 10.59 -13.54
C THR A 51 -7.06 11.32 -12.89
N GLN A 52 -7.28 11.16 -11.57
CA GLN A 52 -8.40 11.80 -10.86
C GLN A 52 -8.10 13.20 -10.35
N SER A 53 -6.82 13.57 -10.19
CA SER A 53 -6.47 14.96 -9.89
C SER A 53 -6.79 15.83 -11.11
N ARG A 54 -7.65 16.85 -10.93
CA ARG A 54 -7.72 17.95 -11.90
C ARG A 54 -6.33 18.59 -11.99
N ALA A 55 -5.90 18.88 -13.21
CA ALA A 55 -4.78 19.79 -13.44
C ALA A 55 -5.10 21.16 -12.83
#